data_AF-A0A8X6FBZ3-F1
#
_entry.id   AF-A0A8X6FBZ3-F1
#
_cell.length_a   1.000
_cell.length_b   1.000
_cell.length_c   1.000
_cell.angle_alpha   90.00
_cell.angle_beta   90.00
_cell.angle_gamma   90.00
#
_symmetry.space_group_name_H-M   'P 1'
#
loop_
_entity.id
_entity.type
_entity.pdbx_description
1 polymer ?
#
loop_
_entity_poly.entity_id
_entity_poly.type
_entity_poly.pdbx_seq_one_letter_code
_entity_poly.pdbx_strand_id
1 'polypeptide(L)'
;MRVSVMKEYNIKINFDTNHSGKYSALEGHFRSDKVNKLKSKLNFLQSFFTRANEESENNVCVSYMITEEIAKCRNHFADGDFVKECLQSAADVLYPSHWRLKSYRILTCLV
;
A
#
# COMPACT_ATOMS: atom_id res chain seq x y z
N MET A 1 30.39 15.25 4.63
CA MET A 1 29.93 15.87 5.89
C MET A 1 31.02 15.65 6.94
N ARG A 2 31.64 16.71 7.48
CA ARG A 2 32.62 16.59 8.58
C ARG A 2 31.89 16.85 9.90
N VAL A 3 31.92 15.89 10.82
CA VAL A 3 31.42 16.05 12.18
C VAL A 3 32.54 16.70 13.00
N SER A 4 32.21 17.63 13.92
CA SER A 4 33.24 18.23 14.77
C SER A 4 33.75 17.23 15.80
N VAL A 5 35.01 17.34 16.20
CA VAL A 5 35.66 16.44 17.17
C VAL A 5 34.85 16.30 18.47
N MET A 6 34.33 17.42 18.98
CA MET A 6 33.49 17.42 20.19
C MET A 6 32.19 16.62 20.01
N LYS A 7 31.57 16.67 18.81
CA LYS A 7 30.35 15.91 18.53
C LYS A 7 30.63 14.43 18.37
N GLU A 8 31.74 14.04 17.75
CA GLU A 8 32.17 12.63 17.69
C GLU A 8 32.38 12.05 19.09
N TYR A 9 33.06 12.80 19.97
CA TYR A 9 33.27 12.39 21.36
C TYR A 9 31.95 12.19 22.11
N ASN A 10 31.04 13.16 22.01
CA ASN A 10 29.73 13.10 22.67
C ASN A 10 28.88 11.92 22.16
N ILE A 11 28.91 11.64 20.85
CA ILE A 11 28.21 10.49 20.25
C ILE A 11 28.77 9.18 20.80
N LYS A 12 30.11 9.06 20.88
CA LYS A 12 30.75 7.85 21.40
C LYS A 12 30.38 7.59 22.86
N ILE A 13 30.51 8.60 23.73
CA ILE A 13 30.11 8.45 25.14
C ILE A 13 28.64 8.06 25.25
N ASN A 14 27.75 8.76 24.54
CA ASN A 14 26.34 8.44 24.59
C ASN A 14 26.07 6.99 24.16
N PHE A 15 26.75 6.51 23.12
CA PHE A 15 26.65 5.12 22.71
C PHE A 15 27.13 4.17 23.80
N ASP A 16 28.34 4.40 24.31
CA ASP A 16 28.97 3.54 25.31
C ASP A 16 28.13 3.45 26.59
N THR A 17 27.55 4.58 27.04
CA THR A 17 26.72 4.66 28.25
C THR A 17 25.32 4.08 28.05
N ASN A 18 24.64 4.40 26.95
CA ASN A 18 23.18 4.14 26.83
C ASN A 18 22.81 3.02 25.85
N HIS A 19 23.72 2.62 24.97
CA HIS A 19 23.37 1.83 23.78
C HIS A 19 24.28 0.63 23.54
N SER A 20 25.47 0.60 24.14
CA SER A 20 26.45 -0.47 24.01
C SER A 20 25.85 -1.84 24.32
N GLY A 21 25.16 -2.01 25.46
CA GLY A 21 24.57 -3.30 25.85
C GLY A 21 23.54 -3.85 24.86
N LYS A 22 22.95 -3.00 24.01
CA LYS A 22 21.93 -3.41 23.02
C LYS A 22 22.49 -3.62 21.63
N TYR A 23 23.54 -2.89 21.26
CA TYR A 23 23.99 -2.82 19.87
C TYR A 23 25.47 -3.17 19.66
N SER A 24 26.25 -3.41 20.72
CA SER A 24 27.66 -3.83 20.60
C SER A 24 27.83 -5.13 19.79
N ALA A 25 26.83 -6.02 19.82
CA ALA A 25 26.84 -7.25 19.02
C ALA A 25 26.52 -7.03 17.52
N LEU A 26 26.04 -5.84 17.13
CA LEU A 26 25.71 -5.51 15.74
C LEU A 26 26.95 -4.98 15.02
N GLU A 27 27.87 -5.88 14.75
CA GLU A 27 29.08 -5.61 13.98
C GLU A 27 29.11 -6.44 12.69
N GLY A 28 29.94 -6.01 11.74
CA GLY A 28 30.15 -6.72 10.46
C GLY A 28 28.84 -7.11 9.76
N HIS A 29 28.69 -8.42 9.50
CA HIS A 29 27.55 -8.98 8.78
C HIS A 29 26.23 -8.85 9.56
N PHE A 30 26.24 -9.01 10.89
CA PHE A 30 25.03 -8.89 11.71
C PHE A 30 24.41 -7.49 11.60
N ARG A 31 25.26 -6.46 11.48
CA ARG A 31 24.81 -5.10 11.22
C ARG A 31 24.13 -4.99 9.85
N SER A 32 24.74 -5.57 8.82
CA SER A 32 24.19 -5.60 7.45
C SER A 32 22.82 -6.29 7.43
N ASP A 33 22.71 -7.46 8.05
CA ASP A 33 21.46 -8.23 8.13
C ASP A 33 20.36 -7.45 8.83
N LYS A 34 20.71 -6.78 9.95
CA LYS A 34 19.74 -5.96 10.68
C LYS A 34 19.24 -4.81 9.83
N VAL A 35 20.13 -4.12 9.11
CA VAL A 35 19.77 -3.04 8.19
C VAL A 35 18.86 -3.56 7.07
N ASN A 36 19.21 -4.68 6.44
CA ASN A 36 18.41 -5.26 5.37
C ASN A 36 17.03 -5.67 5.87
N LYS A 37 16.93 -6.29 7.05
CA LYS A 37 15.65 -6.63 7.68
C LYS A 37 14.78 -5.40 7.94
N LEU A 38 15.38 -4.30 8.42
CA LEU A 38 14.65 -3.05 8.65
C LEU A 38 14.18 -2.42 7.32
N LYS A 39 15.02 -2.41 6.29
CA LYS A 39 14.65 -1.95 4.95
C LYS A 39 13.51 -2.76 4.35
N SER A 40 13.57 -4.08 4.42
CA SER A 40 12.48 -4.94 3.93
C SER A 40 11.17 -4.68 4.67
N LYS A 41 11.23 -4.48 5.99
CA LYS A 41 10.04 -4.14 6.79
C LYS A 41 9.47 -2.76 6.42
N LEU A 42 10.34 -1.77 6.20
CA LEU A 42 9.93 -0.45 5.74
C LEU A 42 9.25 -0.52 4.37
N ASN A 43 9.88 -1.19 3.41
CA ASN A 43 9.36 -1.35 2.06
C ASN A 43 7.99 -2.05 2.08
N PHE A 44 7.85 -3.10 2.91
CA PHE A 44 6.57 -3.78 3.09
C PHE A 44 5.48 -2.82 3.59
N LEU A 45 5.77 -2.05 4.65
CA LEU A 45 4.81 -1.08 5.19
C LEU A 45 4.45 0.00 4.16
N GLN A 46 5.44 0.56 3.46
CA GLN A 46 5.21 1.56 2.41
C GLN A 46 4.35 0.99 1.28
N SER A 47 4.65 -0.21 0.80
CA SER A 47 3.86 -0.86 -0.26
C SER A 47 2.41 -1.09 0.16
N PHE A 48 2.18 -1.41 1.44
CA PHE A 48 0.83 -1.59 1.97
C PHE A 48 0.04 -0.28 1.98
N PHE A 49 0.65 0.82 2.45
CA PHE A 49 0.01 2.13 2.47
C PHE A 49 -0.25 2.67 1.06
N THR A 50 0.71 2.53 0.14
CA THR A 50 0.52 2.96 -1.25
C THR A 50 -0.62 2.19 -1.92
N ARG A 51 -0.67 0.86 -1.74
CA ARG A 51 -1.76 0.05 -2.29
C ARG A 51 -3.14 0.43 -1.74
N ALA A 52 -3.23 0.73 -0.44
CA ALA A 52 -4.49 1.18 0.16
C ALA A 52 -4.96 2.52 -0.44
N ASN A 53 -4.03 3.41 -0.78
CA ASN A 53 -4.34 4.67 -1.44
C ASN A 53 -4.83 4.45 -2.88
N GLU A 54 -4.13 3.61 -3.66
CA GLU A 54 -4.53 3.24 -5.03
C GLU A 54 -5.92 2.58 -5.07
N GLU A 55 -6.22 1.67 -4.14
CA GLU A 55 -7.54 1.04 -4.05
C GLU A 55 -8.65 2.06 -3.75
N SER A 56 -8.38 3.00 -2.83
CA SER A 56 -9.32 4.08 -2.52
C SER A 56 -9.56 5.00 -3.72
N GLU A 57 -8.51 5.37 -4.45
CA GLU A 57 -8.61 6.21 -5.66
C GLU A 57 -9.42 5.52 -6.76
N ASN A 58 -9.16 4.22 -6.99
CA ASN A 58 -9.91 3.43 -7.96
C ASN A 58 -11.39 3.29 -7.55
N ASN A 59 -11.69 3.07 -6.27
CA ASN A 59 -13.06 3.01 -5.76
C ASN A 59 -13.82 4.33 -5.99
N VAL A 60 -13.17 5.46 -5.71
CA VAL A 60 -13.74 6.79 -5.98
C VAL A 60 -13.96 6.98 -7.48
N CYS A 61 -12.97 6.65 -8.32
CA CYS A 61 -13.09 6.73 -9.78
C CYS A 61 -14.29 5.94 -10.31
N VAL A 62 -14.44 4.68 -9.88
CA VAL A 62 -15.57 3.82 -10.25
C VAL A 62 -16.90 4.39 -9.78
N SER A 63 -16.98 4.91 -8.56
CA SER A 63 -18.20 5.54 -8.05
C SER A 63 -18.62 6.73 -8.91
N TYR A 64 -17.67 7.58 -9.32
CA TYR A 64 -17.96 8.72 -10.20
C TYR A 64 -18.40 8.26 -11.58
N MET A 65 -17.69 7.29 -12.18
CA MET A 65 -18.01 6.73 -13.49
C MET A 65 -19.44 6.16 -13.51
N ILE A 66 -19.81 5.32 -12.54
CA ILE A 66 -21.17 4.75 -12.46
C ILE A 66 -22.20 5.85 -12.23
N THR A 67 -21.92 6.82 -11.36
CA THR A 67 -22.84 7.94 -11.10
C THR A 67 -23.07 8.79 -12.34
N GLU A 68 -22.01 9.03 -13.14
CA GLU A 68 -22.10 9.75 -14.40
C GLU A 68 -22.98 9.00 -15.40
N GLU A 69 -22.80 7.69 -15.55
CA GLU A 69 -23.64 6.86 -16.43
C GLU A 69 -25.11 6.83 -15.97
N ILE A 70 -25.36 6.72 -14.66
CA ILE A 70 -26.70 6.89 -14.07
C ILE A 70 -27.27 8.27 -14.44
N ALA A 71 -26.50 9.35 -14.32
CA ALA A 71 -26.99 10.70 -14.62
C ALA A 71 -27.29 10.91 -16.12
N LYS A 72 -26.57 10.22 -17.01
CA LYS A 72 -26.80 10.24 -18.47
C LYS A 72 -27.99 9.37 -18.89
N CYS A 73 -28.27 8.29 -18.16
CA CYS A 73 -29.36 7.38 -18.46
C CYS A 73 -30.72 8.08 -18.32
N ARG A 74 -31.51 8.02 -19.39
CA ARG A 74 -32.88 8.56 -19.44
C ARG A 74 -33.96 7.51 -19.09
N ASN A 75 -33.57 6.25 -18.91
CA ASN A 75 -34.44 5.09 -18.73
C ASN A 75 -34.26 4.44 -17.34
N HIS A 76 -35.16 3.54 -16.94
CA HIS A 76 -35.19 2.91 -15.62
C HIS A 76 -33.86 2.21 -15.27
N PHE A 77 -33.23 2.64 -14.18
CA PHE A 77 -31.97 2.12 -13.61
C PHE A 77 -32.02 0.64 -13.15
N ALA A 78 -33.15 -0.03 -13.35
CA ALA A 78 -33.42 -1.41 -12.97
C ALA A 78 -33.26 -2.41 -14.13
N ASP A 79 -32.79 -1.95 -15.31
CA ASP A 79 -32.43 -2.85 -16.39
C ASP A 79 -31.21 -3.69 -16.01
N GLY A 80 -31.35 -5.02 -16.11
CA GLY A 80 -30.29 -5.96 -15.77
C GLY A 80 -29.06 -5.79 -16.66
N ASP A 81 -29.25 -5.35 -17.91
CA ASP A 81 -28.14 -5.11 -18.84
C ASP A 81 -27.33 -3.87 -18.42
N PHE A 82 -28.01 -2.80 -17.97
CA PHE A 82 -27.35 -1.60 -17.44
C PHE A 82 -26.50 -1.91 -16.19
N VAL A 83 -27.07 -2.67 -15.25
CA VAL A 83 -26.34 -3.08 -14.03
C VAL A 83 -25.12 -3.93 -14.39
N LYS A 84 -25.26 -4.82 -15.38
CA LYS A 84 -24.16 -5.67 -15.86
C LYS A 84 -23.02 -4.83 -16.46
N GLU A 85 -23.32 -3.84 -17.28
CA GLU A 85 -22.32 -2.94 -17.89
C GLU A 85 -21.58 -2.10 -16.84
N CYS A 86 -22.31 -1.59 -15.84
CA CYS A 86 -21.71 -0.88 -14.70
C CYS A 86 -20.72 -1.77 -13.93
N LEU A 87 -21.11 -3.02 -13.65
CA LEU A 87 -20.27 -3.98 -12.93
C LEU A 87 -19.05 -4.41 -13.73
N GLN A 88 -19.18 -4.57 -15.05
CA GLN A 88 -18.04 -4.89 -15.93
C GLN A 88 -17.04 -3.74 -15.95
N SER A 89 -17.52 -2.51 -16.15
CA SER A 89 -16.67 -1.31 -16.15
C SER A 89 -15.96 -1.11 -14.81
N ALA A 90 -16.65 -1.34 -13.69
CA ALA A 90 -16.06 -1.31 -12.36
C ALA A 90 -14.96 -2.38 -12.20
N ALA A 91 -15.19 -3.59 -12.68
CA ALA A 91 -14.25 -4.70 -12.58
C ALA A 91 -12.98 -4.44 -13.42
N ASP A 92 -13.09 -3.80 -14.57
CA ASP A 92 -11.93 -3.46 -15.41
C ASP A 92 -11.00 -2.46 -14.73
N VAL A 93 -11.55 -1.51 -13.96
CA VAL A 93 -10.78 -0.51 -13.21
C VAL A 93 -10.21 -1.09 -11.92
N LEU A 94 -11.01 -1.83 -11.14
CA LEU A 94 -10.59 -2.37 -9.85
C LEU A 94 -9.69 -3.60 -9.98
N TYR A 95 -9.85 -4.37 -11.05
CA TYR A 95 -9.21 -5.68 -11.22
C TYR A 95 -8.66 -5.90 -12.65
N PRO A 96 -7.81 -4.99 -13.18
CA PRO A 96 -7.37 -4.99 -14.59
C PRO A 96 -6.66 -6.28 -15.04
N SER A 97 -6.13 -7.07 -14.11
CA SER A 97 -5.36 -8.30 -14.35
C SER A 97 -6.11 -9.61 -14.09
N HIS A 98 -7.41 -9.60 -13.74
CA HIS A 98 -8.10 -10.78 -13.18
C HIS A 98 -9.21 -11.39 -14.04
N TRP A 99 -9.52 -10.85 -15.23
CA TRP A 99 -10.64 -11.32 -16.05
C TRP A 99 -10.50 -12.76 -16.59
N ARG A 100 -9.36 -13.43 -16.37
CA ARG A 100 -9.17 -14.85 -16.72
C ARG A 100 -9.28 -15.85 -15.57
N LEU A 101 -9.39 -15.45 -14.29
CA LEU A 101 -9.47 -16.42 -13.20
C LEU A 101 -10.39 -15.97 -12.06
N LYS A 102 -11.54 -16.67 -12.00
CA LYS A 102 -12.47 -16.88 -10.87
C LYS A 102 -13.70 -15.98 -10.81
N SER A 103 -14.72 -16.46 -11.50
CA SER A 103 -16.15 -16.13 -11.45
C SER A 103 -16.84 -16.18 -10.07
N TYR A 104 -16.13 -16.11 -8.93
CA TYR A 104 -16.74 -16.40 -7.61
C TYR A 104 -16.22 -15.60 -6.39
N ARG A 105 -15.37 -14.56 -6.52
CA ARG A 105 -14.87 -13.81 -5.34
C ARG A 105 -15.38 -12.37 -5.19
N ILE A 106 -16.12 -11.82 -6.16
CA ILE A 106 -16.63 -10.44 -6.06
C ILE A 106 -17.81 -10.34 -5.07
N LEU A 107 -18.49 -11.45 -4.75
CA LEU A 107 -19.64 -11.46 -3.83
C LEU A 107 -19.30 -11.42 -2.33
N THR A 108 -18.03 -11.62 -1.92
CA THR A 108 -17.69 -11.69 -0.48
C THR A 108 -17.27 -10.37 0.16
N CYS A 109 -17.23 -9.26 -0.59
CA CYS A 109 -16.89 -7.93 -0.05
C CYS A 109 -18.09 -6.97 -0.01
N LEU A 110 -19.30 -7.46 -0.34
CA LEU A 110 -20.55 -6.69 -0.35
C LEU A 110 -21.64 -7.27 0.56
N VAL A 111 -21.29 -8.17 1.49
CA VAL A 111 -22.17 -8.63 2.59
C VAL A 111 -21.46 -8.43 3.92
#